data_AF-G9L454-F1
#
_entry.id   AF-G9L454-F1
#
_cell.length_a   1.000
_cell.length_b   1.000
_cell.length_c   1.000
_cell.angle_alpha   90.00
_cell.angle_beta   90.00
_cell.angle_gamma   90.00
#
_symmetry.space_group_name_H-M   'P 1'
#
loop_
_entity.id
_entity.type
_entity.pdbx_description
1 polymer ?
#
loop_
_entity_poly.entity_id
_entity_poly.type
_entity_poly.pdbx_seq_one_letter_code
_entity_poly.pdbx_strand_id
1 'polypeptide(L)'
;EERKEEGEAEIQEHGPEHWFSKWERQCLAEAEQDEQLPPELQEEAAAAAQPEHKQQKLWPLFQISATAVAQLYKDAGCQQPDLSIWDPFQNAAMAVTSLYKESGDAHQRSFDLGVQVGYQRRIRDVLEWVKKGRSTILREDLISFLCGKVPPAPPPSRT
;
A
#
# COMPACT_ATOMS: atom_id res chain seq x y z
N GLU A 1 54.00 35.70 2.35
CA GLU A 1 52.83 35.58 3.27
C GLU A 1 51.88 36.70 2.91
N GLU A 2 50.56 36.56 2.85
CA GLU A 2 49.62 35.59 3.41
C GLU A 2 48.30 35.86 2.66
N ARG A 3 47.65 34.83 2.11
CA ARG A 3 46.19 34.74 1.94
C ARG A 3 45.88 33.39 1.32
N LYS A 4 45.92 32.38 2.16
CA LYS A 4 45.51 31.01 1.85
C LYS A 4 44.70 30.53 3.05
N GLU A 5 43.45 31.00 3.17
CA GLU A 5 42.48 30.49 4.15
C GLU A 5 41.11 31.17 3.95
N GLU A 6 40.49 31.03 2.76
CA GLU A 6 39.08 31.41 2.57
C GLU A 6 38.27 30.28 1.88
N GLY A 7 38.83 29.07 1.79
CA GLY A 7 38.21 27.94 1.07
C GLY A 7 37.46 26.90 1.92
N GLU A 8 37.49 27.00 3.25
CA GLU A 8 37.06 25.89 4.13
C GLU A 8 35.94 26.27 5.11
N ALA A 9 35.40 27.49 5.07
CA ALA A 9 34.49 28.01 6.09
C ALA A 9 33.06 28.29 5.61
N GLU A 10 32.50 27.49 4.70
CA GLU A 10 31.07 27.61 4.34
C GLU A 10 30.36 26.26 4.20
N ILE A 11 30.78 25.27 4.99
CA ILE A 11 29.98 24.07 5.25
C ILE A 11 29.28 24.27 6.60
N GLN A 12 28.41 25.27 6.66
CA GLN A 12 27.55 25.48 7.82
C GLN A 12 26.10 25.70 7.36
N GLU A 13 25.30 24.66 7.58
CA GLU A 13 23.85 24.70 7.77
C GLU A 13 22.94 25.33 6.69
N HIS A 14 23.14 24.97 5.42
CA HIS A 14 22.06 25.13 4.45
C HIS A 14 21.20 23.86 4.41
N GLY A 15 19.95 23.98 4.85
CA GLY A 15 18.96 22.91 4.76
C GLY A 15 18.83 22.34 3.33
N PRO A 16 18.19 21.17 3.18
CA PRO A 16 18.12 20.40 1.93
C PRO A 16 17.55 21.16 0.72
N GLU A 17 16.99 22.35 0.94
CA GLU A 17 16.35 23.22 -0.04
C GLU A 17 17.31 23.99 -0.96
N HIS A 18 18.58 24.18 -0.58
CA HIS A 18 19.44 25.16 -1.29
C HIS A 18 20.07 24.61 -2.58
N TRP A 19 20.32 23.30 -2.69
CA TRP A 19 20.97 22.70 -3.87
C TRP A 19 19.99 22.36 -5.01
N PHE A 20 18.69 22.44 -4.79
CA PHE A 20 17.69 22.17 -5.83
C PHE A 20 17.54 23.38 -6.75
N SER A 21 17.46 23.14 -8.05
CA SER A 21 17.02 24.11 -9.03
C SER A 21 15.56 24.53 -8.76
N LYS A 22 15.14 25.67 -9.32
CA LYS A 22 13.74 26.13 -9.22
C LYS A 22 12.77 25.10 -9.81
N TRP A 23 13.16 24.43 -10.89
CA TRP A 23 12.34 23.39 -11.52
C TRP A 23 12.20 22.15 -10.63
N GLU A 24 13.30 21.67 -10.03
CA GLU A 24 13.26 20.52 -9.11
C GLU A 24 12.39 20.81 -7.88
N ARG A 25 12.47 22.02 -7.31
CA ARG A 25 11.59 22.42 -6.20
C ARG A 25 10.11 22.39 -6.59
N GLN A 26 9.79 22.80 -7.81
CA GLN A 26 8.42 22.73 -8.30
C GLN A 26 7.95 21.29 -8.46
N CYS A 27 8.77 20.41 -9.05
CA CYS A 27 8.44 18.98 -9.15
C CYS A 27 8.26 18.32 -7.78
N LEU A 28 9.07 18.69 -6.78
CA LEU A 28 8.94 18.19 -5.41
C LEU A 28 7.61 18.65 -4.78
N ALA A 29 7.23 19.91 -4.94
CA ALA A 29 5.98 20.45 -4.42
C ALA A 29 4.74 19.85 -5.11
N GLU A 30 4.82 19.58 -6.41
CA GLU A 30 3.77 18.89 -7.17
C GLU A 30 3.63 17.43 -6.68
N ALA A 31 4.74 16.72 -6.50
CA ALA A 31 4.73 15.35 -6.00
C ALA A 31 4.17 15.25 -4.57
N GLU A 32 4.48 16.19 -3.67
CA GLU A 32 3.92 16.22 -2.31
C GLU A 32 2.40 16.43 -2.31
N GLN A 33 1.88 17.22 -3.25
CA GLN A 33 0.43 17.38 -3.43
C GLN A 33 -0.25 16.15 -4.00
N ASP A 34 0.32 15.55 -5.07
CA ASP A 34 -0.22 14.34 -5.72
C ASP A 34 -0.11 13.09 -4.82
N GLU A 35 0.80 13.10 -3.86
CA GLU A 35 1.04 11.99 -2.93
C GLU A 35 0.11 11.99 -1.71
N GLN A 36 -0.64 13.08 -1.48
CA GLN A 36 -1.78 13.05 -0.56
C GLN A 36 -2.90 12.21 -1.17
N LEU A 37 -2.94 10.92 -0.80
CA LEU A 37 -4.12 10.11 -1.00
C LEU A 37 -5.34 10.86 -0.43
N PRO A 38 -6.49 10.83 -1.13
CA PRO A 38 -7.73 11.29 -0.56
C PRO A 38 -7.89 10.74 0.86
N PRO A 39 -8.34 11.55 1.82
CA PRO A 39 -8.38 11.16 3.23
C PRO A 39 -9.14 9.84 3.46
N GLU A 40 -10.13 9.56 2.62
CA GLU A 40 -10.89 8.30 2.60
C GLU A 40 -10.00 7.08 2.26
N LEU A 41 -9.15 7.19 1.24
CA LEU A 41 -8.22 6.13 0.83
C LEU A 41 -7.05 5.99 1.82
N GLN A 42 -6.64 7.09 2.45
CA GLN A 42 -5.64 7.09 3.51
C GLN A 42 -6.15 6.32 4.74
N GLU A 43 -7.38 6.59 5.16
CA GLU A 43 -8.04 5.87 6.26
C GLU A 43 -8.25 4.39 5.89
N GLU A 44 -8.73 4.12 4.67
CA GLU A 44 -8.90 2.74 4.19
C GLU A 44 -7.56 1.99 4.12
N ALA A 45 -6.46 2.64 3.75
CA ALA A 45 -5.13 2.03 3.71
C ALA A 45 -4.61 1.73 5.13
N ALA A 46 -4.79 2.67 6.06
CA ALA A 46 -4.44 2.48 7.47
C ALA A 46 -5.26 1.33 8.09
N ALA A 47 -6.56 1.28 7.76
CA ALA A 47 -7.45 0.23 8.19
C ALA A 47 -7.10 -1.12 7.53
N ALA A 48 -6.73 -1.13 6.24
CA ALA A 48 -6.33 -2.34 5.51
C ALA A 48 -4.98 -2.91 5.98
N ALA A 49 -4.11 -2.09 6.56
CA ALA A 49 -2.89 -2.52 7.24
C ALA A 49 -3.19 -3.21 8.59
N GLN A 50 -4.36 -2.95 9.18
CA GLN A 50 -4.85 -3.68 10.34
C GLN A 50 -5.57 -4.97 9.89
N PRO A 51 -5.10 -6.16 10.31
CA PRO A 51 -5.73 -7.43 9.90
C PRO A 51 -7.20 -7.53 10.34
N GLU A 52 -7.57 -6.81 11.41
CA GLU A 52 -8.91 -6.88 12.00
C GLU A 52 -9.98 -6.15 11.16
N HIS A 53 -9.63 -5.07 10.47
CA HIS A 53 -10.62 -4.24 9.77
C HIS A 53 -11.16 -4.91 8.48
N LYS A 54 -10.33 -5.68 7.78
CA LYS A 54 -10.76 -6.48 6.62
C LYS A 54 -11.74 -7.59 7.04
N GLN A 55 -11.56 -8.13 8.24
CA GLN A 55 -12.46 -9.14 8.78
C GLN A 55 -13.80 -8.54 9.23
N GLN A 56 -13.85 -7.28 9.69
CA GLN A 56 -15.07 -6.68 10.24
C GLN A 56 -16.27 -6.66 9.30
N LYS A 57 -16.08 -6.49 7.97
CA LYS A 57 -17.19 -6.49 7.00
C LYS A 57 -17.54 -7.87 6.44
N LEU A 58 -16.55 -8.69 6.11
CA LEU A 58 -16.79 -10.00 5.48
C LEU A 58 -17.16 -11.08 6.48
N TRP A 59 -16.67 -10.99 7.73
CA TRP A 59 -16.93 -11.99 8.75
C TRP A 59 -18.43 -12.12 9.09
N PRO A 60 -19.20 -11.03 9.29
CA PRO A 60 -20.64 -11.15 9.49
C PRO A 60 -21.37 -11.80 8.30
N LEU A 61 -20.99 -11.47 7.06
CA LEU A 61 -21.57 -12.08 5.85
C LEU A 61 -21.27 -13.58 5.77
N PHE A 62 -20.06 -13.96 6.17
CA PHE A 62 -19.68 -15.37 6.30
C PHE A 62 -20.54 -16.07 7.36
N GLN A 63 -20.72 -15.47 8.54
CA GLN A 63 -21.56 -16.03 9.60
C GLN A 63 -23.02 -16.18 9.16
N ILE A 64 -23.59 -15.17 8.49
CA ILE A 64 -24.95 -15.22 7.94
C ILE A 64 -25.07 -16.35 6.93
N SER A 65 -24.11 -16.45 6.00
CA SER A 65 -24.10 -17.49 4.97
C SER A 65 -23.99 -18.89 5.58
N ALA A 66 -23.05 -19.11 6.50
CA ALA A 66 -22.86 -20.38 7.17
C ALA A 66 -24.12 -20.78 7.98
N THR A 67 -24.74 -19.82 8.66
CA THR A 67 -25.97 -20.05 9.42
C THR A 67 -27.13 -20.40 8.50
N ALA A 68 -27.33 -19.66 7.40
CA ALA A 68 -28.40 -19.92 6.45
C ALA A 68 -28.26 -21.30 5.80
N VAL A 69 -27.04 -21.72 5.46
CA VAL A 69 -26.76 -23.06 4.95
C VAL A 69 -27.04 -24.12 6.02
N ALA A 70 -26.63 -23.91 7.27
CA ALA A 70 -26.92 -24.86 8.35
C ALA A 70 -28.43 -25.01 8.60
N GLN A 71 -29.19 -23.92 8.57
CA GLN A 71 -30.66 -23.96 8.73
C GLN A 71 -31.34 -24.70 7.57
N LEU A 72 -30.88 -24.50 6.33
CA LEU A 72 -31.39 -25.23 5.17
C LEU A 72 -31.37 -26.76 5.39
N TYR A 73 -30.25 -27.30 5.88
CA TYR A 73 -30.14 -28.75 6.15
C TYR A 73 -30.91 -29.19 7.40
N LYS A 74 -30.98 -28.34 8.42
CA LYS A 74 -31.73 -28.63 9.64
C LYS A 74 -33.23 -28.71 9.37
N ASP A 75 -33.77 -27.75 8.63
CA ASP A 75 -35.20 -27.66 8.33
C ASP A 75 -35.64 -28.68 7.26
N ALA A 76 -34.73 -29.05 6.35
CA ALA A 76 -34.95 -30.14 5.40
C ALA A 76 -35.04 -31.53 6.07
N GLY A 77 -34.38 -31.72 7.23
CA GLY A 77 -34.41 -32.98 7.99
C GLY A 77 -35.56 -33.09 8.99
N CYS A 78 -36.22 -31.97 9.32
CA CYS A 78 -37.38 -31.95 10.21
C CYS A 78 -38.66 -32.17 9.38
N GLN A 79 -39.26 -33.36 9.47
CA GLN A 79 -40.46 -33.76 8.74
C GLN A 79 -41.73 -32.98 9.20
N GLN A 80 -41.77 -31.67 8.99
CA GLN A 80 -42.99 -30.89 9.11
C GLN A 80 -43.63 -30.81 7.71
N PRO A 81 -44.79 -31.44 7.48
CA PRO A 81 -45.39 -31.58 6.14
C PRO A 81 -45.73 -30.26 5.44
N ASP A 82 -45.81 -29.15 6.18
CA ASP A 82 -46.33 -27.86 5.70
C ASP A 82 -45.25 -26.77 5.52
N LEU A 83 -43.97 -27.07 5.79
CA LEU A 83 -42.88 -26.10 5.64
C LEU A 83 -42.20 -26.25 4.27
N SER A 84 -42.29 -25.19 3.47
CA SER A 84 -41.64 -25.10 2.16
C SER A 84 -40.12 -25.05 2.33
N ILE A 85 -39.42 -26.06 1.83
CA ILE A 85 -37.94 -26.08 1.75
C ILE A 85 -37.38 -24.97 0.84
N TRP A 86 -38.24 -24.36 0.03
CA TRP A 86 -37.85 -23.32 -0.91
C TRP A 86 -37.38 -22.04 -0.22
N ASP A 87 -38.05 -21.59 0.84
CA ASP A 87 -37.69 -20.32 1.50
C ASP A 87 -36.32 -20.40 2.21
N PRO A 88 -35.99 -21.47 2.97
CA PRO A 88 -34.64 -21.66 3.50
C PRO A 88 -33.57 -21.78 2.40
N PHE A 89 -33.90 -22.44 1.28
CA PHE A 89 -32.98 -22.57 0.15
C PHE A 89 -32.68 -21.21 -0.48
N GLN A 90 -33.73 -20.42 -0.76
CA GLN A 90 -33.59 -19.10 -1.32
C GLN A 90 -32.77 -18.18 -0.40
N ASN A 91 -33.02 -18.22 0.92
CA ASN A 91 -32.25 -17.46 1.89
C ASN A 91 -30.77 -17.84 1.89
N ALA A 92 -30.45 -19.14 1.92
CA ALA A 92 -29.07 -19.63 1.85
C ALA A 92 -28.37 -19.20 0.55
N ALA A 93 -29.04 -19.35 -0.60
CA ALA A 93 -28.52 -18.95 -1.89
C ALA A 93 -28.24 -17.44 -1.97
N MET A 94 -29.14 -16.61 -1.46
CA MET A 94 -28.95 -15.15 -1.39
C MET A 94 -27.79 -14.76 -0.49
N ALA A 95 -27.69 -15.36 0.71
CA ALA A 95 -26.61 -15.07 1.65
C ALA A 95 -25.24 -15.40 1.04
N VAL A 96 -25.09 -16.59 0.45
CA VAL A 96 -23.84 -17.02 -0.22
C VAL A 96 -23.50 -16.13 -1.42
N THR A 97 -24.51 -15.74 -2.21
CA THR A 97 -24.31 -14.85 -3.36
C THR A 97 -23.81 -13.47 -2.91
N SER A 98 -24.40 -12.92 -1.85
CA SER A 98 -23.98 -11.63 -1.28
C SER A 98 -22.57 -11.71 -0.72
N LEU A 99 -22.22 -12.78 0.00
CA LEU A 99 -20.86 -13.01 0.48
C LEU A 99 -19.85 -13.08 -0.68
N TYR A 100 -20.17 -13.82 -1.74
CA TYR A 100 -19.28 -13.93 -2.90
C TYR A 100 -19.02 -12.57 -3.55
N LYS A 101 -20.09 -11.79 -3.82
CA LYS A 101 -19.98 -10.46 -4.42
C LYS A 101 -19.14 -9.52 -3.56
N GLU A 102 -19.49 -9.37 -2.29
CA GLU A 102 -18.76 -8.47 -1.39
C GLU A 102 -17.31 -8.90 -1.20
N SER A 103 -17.02 -10.22 -1.18
CA SER A 103 -15.66 -10.72 -1.09
C SER A 103 -14.81 -10.39 -2.32
N GLY A 104 -15.40 -10.49 -3.52
CA GLY A 104 -14.75 -10.11 -4.77
C GLY A 104 -14.45 -8.62 -4.82
N ASP A 105 -15.44 -7.79 -4.49
CA ASP A 105 -15.30 -6.33 -4.47
C ASP A 105 -14.27 -5.87 -3.43
N ALA A 106 -14.29 -6.47 -2.23
CA ALA A 106 -13.31 -6.17 -1.19
C ALA A 106 -11.89 -6.59 -1.58
N HIS A 107 -11.72 -7.72 -2.28
CA HIS A 107 -10.42 -8.15 -2.78
C HIS A 107 -9.88 -7.20 -3.84
N GLN A 108 -10.71 -6.83 -4.83
CA GLN A 108 -10.34 -5.91 -5.89
C GLN A 108 -9.97 -4.52 -5.32
N ARG A 109 -10.82 -3.96 -4.46
CA ARG A 109 -10.53 -2.69 -3.76
C ARG A 109 -9.23 -2.74 -2.97
N SER A 110 -9.00 -3.82 -2.23
CA SER A 110 -7.76 -4.00 -1.47
C SER A 110 -6.53 -4.09 -2.37
N PHE A 111 -6.64 -4.75 -3.52
CA PHE A 111 -5.57 -4.88 -4.49
C PHE A 111 -5.23 -3.52 -5.11
N ASP A 112 -6.23 -2.80 -5.62
CA ASP A 112 -6.05 -1.49 -6.25
C ASP A 112 -5.47 -0.46 -5.27
N LEU A 113 -5.98 -0.45 -4.03
CA LEU A 113 -5.45 0.39 -2.96
C LEU A 113 -4.00 0.03 -2.64
N GLY A 114 -3.67 -1.26 -2.58
CA GLY A 114 -2.30 -1.73 -2.37
C GLY A 114 -1.34 -1.26 -3.47
N VAL A 115 -1.78 -1.28 -4.72
CA VAL A 115 -1.00 -0.76 -5.86
C VAL A 115 -0.78 0.75 -5.73
N GLN A 116 -1.82 1.52 -5.42
CA GLN A 116 -1.72 2.97 -5.25
C GLN A 116 -0.80 3.35 -4.09
N VAL A 117 -1.01 2.76 -2.90
CA VAL A 117 -0.17 2.99 -1.72
C VAL A 117 1.27 2.60 -1.99
N GLY A 118 1.52 1.48 -2.69
CA GLY A 118 2.86 1.05 -3.06
C GLY A 118 3.56 2.00 -4.02
N TYR A 119 2.84 2.52 -5.02
CA TYR A 119 3.35 3.54 -5.94
C TYR A 119 3.75 4.82 -5.21
N GLN A 120 2.87 5.33 -4.35
CA GLN A 120 3.13 6.53 -3.55
C GLN A 120 4.30 6.33 -2.59
N ARG A 121 4.34 5.21 -1.86
CA ARG A 121 5.46 4.90 -0.96
C ARG A 121 6.81 4.87 -1.69
N ARG A 122 6.87 4.24 -2.87
CA ARG A 122 8.09 4.19 -3.67
C ARG A 122 8.57 5.59 -4.08
N ILE A 123 7.65 6.47 -4.49
CA ILE A 123 7.99 7.85 -4.86
C ILE A 123 8.53 8.59 -3.65
N ARG A 124 7.80 8.56 -2.53
CA ARG A 124 8.24 9.12 -1.25
C ARG A 124 9.64 8.72 -0.86
N ASP A 125 9.92 7.42 -0.85
CA ASP A 125 11.21 6.87 -0.42
C ASP A 125 12.36 7.39 -1.31
N VAL A 126 12.13 7.51 -2.63
CA VAL A 126 13.10 8.05 -3.58
C VAL A 126 13.27 9.56 -3.40
N LEU A 127 12.18 10.32 -3.22
CA LEU A 127 12.25 11.76 -2.99
C LEU A 127 12.95 12.09 -1.66
N GLU A 128 12.67 11.35 -0.59
CA GLU A 128 13.39 11.46 0.68
C GLU A 128 14.88 11.13 0.55
N TRP A 129 15.25 10.17 -0.31
CA TRP A 129 16.64 9.87 -0.60
C TRP A 129 17.33 11.03 -1.34
N VAL A 130 16.70 11.59 -2.38
CA VAL A 130 17.21 12.75 -3.13
C VAL A 130 17.37 13.97 -2.22
N LYS A 131 16.39 14.23 -1.33
CA LYS A 131 16.43 15.31 -0.33
C LYS A 131 17.58 15.19 0.66
N LYS A 132 18.23 14.04 0.82
CA LYS A 132 19.42 13.87 1.68
C LYS A 132 20.73 14.29 1.00
N GLY A 133 20.68 14.88 -0.20
CA GLY A 133 21.86 15.33 -0.93
C GLY A 133 22.64 14.21 -1.59
N ARG A 134 22.06 13.01 -1.64
CA ARG A 134 22.62 11.87 -2.38
C ARG A 134 22.10 11.99 -3.81
N SER A 135 22.94 12.49 -4.71
CA SER A 135 22.54 12.78 -6.10
C SER A 135 23.01 11.74 -7.12
N THR A 136 23.86 10.80 -6.71
CA THR A 136 24.47 9.81 -7.61
C THR A 136 24.22 8.40 -7.10
N ILE A 137 23.58 7.58 -7.95
CA ILE A 137 23.48 6.12 -7.79
C ILE A 137 24.27 5.51 -8.94
N LEU A 138 25.24 4.65 -8.65
CA LEU A 138 25.96 3.92 -9.69
C LEU A 138 25.02 2.93 -10.38
N ARG A 139 25.24 2.65 -11.67
CA ARG A 139 24.37 1.77 -12.46
C ARG A 139 24.25 0.37 -11.84
N GLU A 140 25.38 -0.17 -11.40
CA GLU A 140 25.50 -1.47 -10.73
C GLU A 140 24.75 -1.51 -9.39
N ASP A 141 24.80 -0.42 -8.62
CA ASP A 141 24.10 -0.30 -7.35
C ASP A 141 22.59 -0.23 -7.57
N LEU A 142 22.14 0.55 -8.56
CA LEU A 142 20.73 0.64 -8.93
C LEU A 142 20.19 -0.72 -9.39
N ILE A 143 20.90 -1.41 -10.29
CA ILE A 143 20.50 -2.74 -10.76
C ILE A 143 20.47 -3.73 -9.60
N SER A 144 21.48 -3.71 -8.73
CA SER A 144 21.56 -4.59 -7.57
C SER A 144 20.39 -4.35 -6.61
N PHE A 145 20.09 -3.08 -6.31
CA PHE A 145 18.95 -2.68 -5.49
C PHE A 145 17.61 -3.15 -6.09
N LEU A 146 17.35 -2.84 -7.37
CA LEU A 146 16.10 -3.20 -8.04
C LEU A 146 15.91 -4.72 -8.18
N CYS A 147 16.99 -5.49 -8.27
CA CYS A 147 16.96 -6.95 -8.37
C CYS A 147 17.11 -7.69 -7.04
N GLY A 148 17.21 -6.98 -5.91
CA GLY A 148 17.45 -7.57 -4.59
C GLY A 148 18.77 -8.35 -4.49
N LYS A 149 19.79 -7.92 -5.25
CA LYS A 149 21.14 -8.49 -5.23
C LYS A 149 22.05 -7.63 -4.37
N VAL A 150 23.04 -8.27 -3.74
CA VAL A 150 24.11 -7.55 -3.04
C VAL A 150 24.99 -6.87 -4.09
N PRO A 151 25.31 -5.56 -3.96
CA PRO A 151 26.20 -4.88 -4.89
C PRO A 151 27.56 -5.59 -4.99
N PRO A 152 28.17 -5.65 -6.17
CA PRO A 152 29.53 -6.15 -6.31
C PRO A 152 30.48 -5.31 -5.44
N ALA A 153 31.43 -5.94 -4.76
CA ALA A 153 32.42 -5.23 -3.96
C ALA A 153 33.15 -4.18 -4.82
N PRO A 154 33.42 -2.98 -4.29
CA PRO A 154 34.08 -1.94 -5.06
C PRO A 154 35.45 -2.43 -5.56
N PRO A 155 35.83 -2.13 -6.81
CA PRO A 155 37.14 -2.52 -7.33
C PRO A 155 38.25 -1.90 -6.46
N PRO A 156 39.37 -2.60 -6.26
CA PRO A 156 40.48 -2.08 -5.48
C PRO A 156 40.99 -0.78 -6.09
N SER A 157 41.20 0.24 -5.25
CA SER A 157 41.79 1.51 -5.62
C SER A 157 43.10 1.27 -6.34
N ARG A 158 43.22 1.68 -7.61
CA ARG A 158 44.53 1.71 -8.29
C ARG A 158 45.35 2.83 -7.64
N THR A 159 46.28 2.45 -6.77
CA THR A 159 47.42 3.28 -6.35
C THR A 159 48.32 3.62 -7.53
#